data_AF-A0A2J7ZHJ6-F1
#
_entry.id   AF-A0A2J7ZHJ6-F1
#
_cell.length_a   1.000
_cell.length_b   1.000
_cell.length_c   1.000
_cell.angle_alpha   90.00
_cell.angle_beta   90.00
_cell.angle_gamma   90.00
#
_symmetry.space_group_name_H-M   'P 1'
#
loop_
_entity.id
_entity.type
_entity.pdbx_description
1 polymer ?
#
loop_
_entity_poly.entity_id
_entity_poly.type
_entity_poly.pdbx_seq_one_letter_code
_entity_poly.pdbx_strand_id
1 'polypeptide(L)'
;MAAAAGSSLEEGLGRFRELIDAATRNDPRSDEPVNRRARGAGRLLRVALIGRLLPLGGFAAQPALVGAALVNCLGCFSTIRRQHPPSADWAKPLLQHGIVPAAAGLLKHVLRAHRQSPGDFGIIAGMLAVVCGAPSALVEGSTADQLYAALTAVQELTATFDAAATAFAAGITIAGGASAVATFRAAACGLWGQLAAPATLQALADAVRWVEAEAWPAEHAMAAAMAGAGGPAQQAPAVGQGPAETSQDVQRQGRALGVLASAACVVRGMVSRSDSLLLPAEGAGAASAGSVPAAAAARQRSLLVALRDSGVLSALSAAVLSAPPCPNVAAGAKALEEATAAMTIAQYDVFSTLWSLSRIIAPGLGLSTATELLAAPDVQPLCWAALEQLAAAAPAAAAGSSSSSRTGAPGGGCGARGAGGEAGSRWLLLLQPHVIQPHSDLGGQLVFGYASMMGAALDAPAKWLRGSQQPPGGTRCADTAASLAAAKRLLPPPRRLAVLAASCARTVCAEVEAELRALSAGAAASTGAGGGSTRVRHACSSVVEQLVNLALILDTVAADESLPDLLETCGWALRAQVAAMAEGGSGAAFREGEEGHMSPAARAAQVVTALAFKLQ
;
A
#
# COMPACT_ATOMS: atom_id res chain seq x y z
N MET A 1 29.64 -11.87 -18.84
CA MET A 1 29.42 -10.91 -17.73
C MET A 1 28.30 -11.33 -16.79
N ALA A 2 27.12 -11.79 -17.26
CA ALA A 2 26.02 -12.25 -16.38
C ALA A 2 26.40 -13.36 -15.37
N ALA A 3 27.22 -14.34 -15.77
CA ALA A 3 27.63 -15.43 -14.88
C ALA A 3 28.50 -14.97 -13.68
N ALA A 4 29.32 -13.93 -13.85
CA ALA A 4 30.16 -13.38 -12.77
C ALA A 4 29.36 -12.49 -11.81
N ALA A 5 28.27 -11.88 -12.28
CA ALA A 5 27.35 -11.12 -11.42
C ALA A 5 26.51 -12.05 -10.53
N GLY A 6 26.13 -13.23 -11.02
CA GLY A 6 25.37 -14.23 -10.26
C GLY A 6 26.12 -14.78 -9.05
N SER A 7 27.42 -15.07 -9.18
CA SER A 7 28.24 -15.58 -8.06
C SER A 7 28.41 -14.55 -6.94
N SER A 8 28.51 -13.26 -7.28
CA SER A 8 28.61 -12.18 -6.30
C SER A 8 27.33 -12.00 -5.47
N LEU A 9 26.17 -12.13 -6.12
CA LEU A 9 24.87 -12.02 -5.43
C LEU A 9 24.65 -13.20 -4.47
N GLU A 10 24.95 -14.42 -4.91
CA GLU A 10 24.79 -15.64 -4.10
C GLU A 10 25.73 -15.61 -2.88
N GLU A 11 27.01 -15.29 -3.07
CA GLU A 11 27.97 -15.12 -1.96
C GLU A 11 27.53 -14.01 -0.99
N GLY A 12 27.06 -12.88 -1.53
CA GLY A 12 26.53 -11.77 -0.74
C GLY A 12 25.34 -12.18 0.12
N LEU A 13 24.35 -12.87 -0.45
CA LEU A 13 23.16 -13.32 0.28
C LEU A 13 23.48 -14.46 1.28
N GLY A 14 24.41 -15.35 0.94
CA GLY A 14 24.93 -16.35 1.89
C GLY A 14 25.57 -15.69 3.11
N ARG A 15 26.42 -14.69 2.90
CA ARG A 15 27.01 -13.91 4.00
C ARG A 15 25.96 -13.13 4.79
N PHE A 16 24.96 -12.55 4.12
CA PHE A 16 23.85 -11.88 4.80
C PHE A 16 23.09 -12.84 5.72
N ARG A 17 22.87 -14.09 5.31
CA ARG A 17 22.25 -15.12 6.15
C ARG A 17 23.02 -15.37 7.44
N GLU A 18 24.34 -15.51 7.35
CA GLU A 18 25.21 -15.72 8.51
C GLU A 18 25.14 -14.55 9.49
N LEU A 19 25.09 -13.31 8.97
CA LEU A 19 24.93 -12.10 9.79
C LEU A 19 23.56 -12.03 10.46
N ILE A 20 22.48 -12.48 9.81
CA ILE A 20 21.17 -12.59 10.46
C ILE A 20 21.25 -13.57 11.64
N ASP A 21 21.88 -14.73 11.47
CA ASP A 21 22.03 -15.74 12.54
C ASP A 21 22.93 -15.24 13.68
N ALA A 22 23.98 -14.46 13.38
CA ALA A 22 24.82 -13.82 14.37
C ALA A 22 24.06 -12.75 15.16
N ALA A 23 23.30 -11.89 14.48
CA ALA A 23 22.48 -10.86 15.10
C ALA A 23 21.35 -11.46 15.96
N THR A 24 20.73 -12.55 15.51
CA THR A 24 19.67 -13.24 16.27
C THR A 24 20.21 -13.89 17.54
N ARG A 25 21.44 -14.43 17.50
CA ARG A 25 22.08 -15.05 18.67
C ARG A 25 22.77 -14.05 19.60
N ASN A 26 22.85 -12.77 19.22
CA ASN A 26 23.70 -11.78 19.88
C ASN A 26 25.14 -12.31 20.04
N ASP A 27 25.74 -12.84 18.97
CA ASP A 27 27.09 -13.41 19.04
C ASP A 27 28.19 -12.32 18.98
N PRO A 28 29.00 -12.15 20.04
CA PRO A 28 30.02 -11.08 20.11
C PRO A 28 31.20 -11.33 19.18
N ARG A 29 31.37 -12.57 18.70
CA ARG A 29 32.49 -12.94 17.84
C ARG A 29 32.34 -12.44 16.40
N SER A 30 31.17 -11.90 16.05
CA SER A 30 30.91 -11.30 14.73
C SER A 30 31.65 -9.97 14.50
N ASP A 31 32.33 -9.42 15.51
CA ASP A 31 33.15 -8.20 15.42
C ASP A 31 34.51 -8.39 14.70
N GLU A 32 34.86 -9.61 14.29
CA GLU A 32 36.02 -9.80 13.42
C GLU A 32 35.77 -9.22 12.03
N PRO A 33 36.65 -8.32 11.54
CA PRO A 33 36.47 -7.66 10.26
C PRO A 33 36.61 -8.66 9.11
N VAL A 34 35.48 -9.10 8.55
CA VAL A 34 35.40 -10.00 7.40
C VAL A 34 35.95 -9.36 6.11
N ASN A 35 36.20 -8.04 6.07
CA ASN A 35 36.81 -7.37 4.92
C ASN A 35 38.31 -7.05 5.14
N ARG A 36 39.19 -8.06 5.02
CA ARG A 36 40.64 -7.82 4.83
C ARG A 36 40.96 -7.11 3.50
N ARG A 37 40.02 -7.04 2.54
CA ARG A 37 40.17 -6.44 1.20
C ARG A 37 39.67 -5.00 1.05
N ALA A 38 38.80 -4.47 1.92
CA ALA A 38 38.31 -3.09 1.85
C ALA A 38 39.02 -2.18 2.88
N ARG A 39 40.33 -1.97 2.72
CA ARG A 39 41.17 -1.29 3.75
C ARG A 39 41.10 0.25 3.79
N GLY A 40 40.40 0.91 2.87
CA GLY A 40 40.43 2.39 2.77
C GLY A 40 39.51 3.12 3.75
N ALA A 41 38.21 2.79 3.77
CA ALA A 41 37.20 3.60 4.46
C ALA A 41 36.88 3.13 5.90
N GLY A 42 36.94 1.81 6.18
CA GLY A 42 36.56 1.25 7.48
C GLY A 42 37.54 1.56 8.63
N ARG A 43 38.81 1.86 8.32
CA ARG A 43 39.81 2.22 9.35
C ARG A 43 39.52 3.57 10.01
N LEU A 44 39.03 4.55 9.25
CA LEU A 44 38.71 5.88 9.78
C LEU A 44 37.50 5.83 10.73
N LEU A 45 36.50 5.01 10.40
CA LEU A 45 35.35 4.75 11.25
C LEU A 45 35.77 4.16 12.60
N ARG A 46 36.63 3.12 12.62
CA ARG A 46 37.10 2.53 13.88
C ARG A 46 37.98 3.46 14.71
N VAL A 47 38.88 4.23 14.10
CA VAL A 47 39.78 5.15 14.82
C VAL A 47 39.01 6.34 15.41
N ALA A 48 37.99 6.86 14.72
CA ALA A 48 37.14 7.91 15.26
C ALA A 48 36.21 7.41 16.38
N LEU A 49 35.74 6.16 16.30
CA LEU A 49 34.78 5.59 17.26
C LEU A 49 35.46 5.11 18.56
N ILE A 50 36.63 4.47 18.46
CA ILE A 50 37.42 4.05 19.63
C ILE A 50 38.01 5.29 20.36
N GLY A 51 38.31 6.37 19.63
CA GLY A 51 38.85 7.60 20.20
C GLY A 51 37.83 8.48 20.94
N ARG A 52 36.52 8.30 20.73
CA ARG A 52 35.45 9.08 21.39
C ARG A 52 34.73 8.37 22.54
N LEU A 53 34.80 7.04 22.62
CA LEU A 53 34.06 6.25 23.62
C LEU A 53 34.87 5.86 24.89
N LEU A 54 36.11 6.35 25.02
CA LEU A 54 36.93 6.21 26.24
C LEU A 54 37.38 7.62 26.65
N PRO A 55 36.80 8.22 27.72
CA PRO A 55 37.06 7.73 29.09
C PRO A 55 35.89 7.99 30.07
N LEU A 56 35.03 7.00 30.33
CA LEU A 56 34.16 7.01 31.53
C LEU A 56 34.28 5.66 32.21
N GLY A 57 35.16 5.61 33.22
CA GLY A 57 35.34 4.43 34.05
C GLY A 57 34.10 4.16 34.91
N GLY A 58 33.68 2.89 34.99
CA GLY A 58 32.89 2.41 36.12
C GLY A 58 31.55 1.73 35.85
N PHE A 59 31.12 1.47 34.61
CA PHE A 59 29.95 0.61 34.38
C PHE A 59 30.38 -0.85 34.19
N ALA A 60 30.06 -1.69 35.16
CA ALA A 60 30.18 -3.13 35.06
C ALA A 60 29.34 -3.62 33.87
N ALA A 61 30.04 -4.13 32.85
CA ALA A 61 29.51 -4.46 31.55
C ALA A 61 28.54 -5.66 31.60
N GLN A 62 27.25 -5.39 31.44
CA GLN A 62 26.37 -6.30 30.71
C GLN A 62 26.45 -5.94 29.23
N PRO A 63 26.57 -6.92 28.32
CA PRO A 63 26.93 -6.59 26.96
C PRO A 63 25.70 -6.08 26.20
N ALA A 64 25.80 -4.84 25.73
CA ALA A 64 25.00 -4.24 24.67
C ALA A 64 25.26 -4.95 23.32
N LEU A 65 25.00 -6.26 23.30
CA LEU A 65 25.57 -7.22 22.34
C LEU A 65 24.72 -7.38 21.07
N VAL A 66 23.48 -6.89 21.10
CA VAL A 66 22.58 -6.88 19.93
C VAL A 66 23.11 -5.94 18.82
N GLY A 67 23.93 -4.95 19.20
CA GLY A 67 24.23 -3.79 18.37
C GLY A 67 25.09 -4.03 17.13
N ALA A 68 26.33 -4.48 17.32
CA ALA A 68 27.31 -4.51 16.23
C ALA A 68 26.94 -5.55 15.14
N ALA A 69 26.46 -6.72 15.54
CA ALA A 69 25.99 -7.76 14.64
C ALA A 69 24.81 -7.28 13.78
N LEU A 70 23.84 -6.58 14.40
CA LEU A 70 22.70 -6.00 13.70
C LEU A 70 23.15 -4.92 12.71
N VAL A 71 23.99 -3.97 13.13
CA VAL A 71 24.52 -2.91 12.26
C VAL A 71 25.25 -3.51 11.04
N ASN A 72 26.09 -4.52 11.26
CA ASN A 72 26.80 -5.22 10.19
C ASN A 72 25.83 -5.95 9.24
N CYS A 73 24.81 -6.60 9.80
CA CYS A 73 23.76 -7.28 9.04
C CYS A 73 23.02 -6.31 8.11
N LEU A 74 22.55 -5.18 8.64
CA LEU A 74 21.82 -4.16 7.88
C LEU A 74 22.71 -3.48 6.84
N GLY A 75 23.96 -3.17 7.21
CA GLY A 75 24.93 -2.60 6.27
C GLY A 75 25.30 -3.55 5.13
N CYS A 76 25.38 -4.85 5.41
CA CYS A 76 25.57 -5.87 4.37
C CYS A 76 24.40 -5.89 3.40
N PHE A 77 23.17 -5.94 3.91
CA PHE A 77 21.96 -5.95 3.07
C PHE A 77 21.85 -4.70 2.19
N SER A 78 22.02 -3.52 2.79
CA SER A 78 21.98 -2.25 2.08
C SER A 78 23.09 -2.13 1.02
N THR A 79 24.23 -2.81 1.22
CA THR A 79 25.28 -2.90 0.19
C THR A 79 24.88 -3.83 -0.96
N ILE A 80 24.33 -5.01 -0.64
CA ILE A 80 23.84 -5.97 -1.64
C ILE A 80 22.74 -5.33 -2.50
N ARG A 81 21.75 -4.68 -1.90
CA ARG A 81 20.65 -4.01 -2.60
C ARG A 81 21.14 -2.90 -3.54
N ARG A 82 22.17 -2.14 -3.13
CA ARG A 82 22.78 -1.09 -3.98
C ARG A 82 23.55 -1.67 -5.16
N GLN A 83 24.26 -2.78 -4.96
CA GLN A 83 25.07 -3.42 -6.00
C GLN A 83 24.22 -4.25 -6.98
N HIS A 84 23.14 -4.83 -6.47
CA HIS A 84 22.25 -5.73 -7.18
C HIS A 84 20.81 -5.29 -6.92
N PRO A 85 20.20 -4.42 -7.75
CA PRO A 85 18.79 -4.11 -7.60
C PRO A 85 17.93 -5.39 -7.58
N PRO A 86 16.86 -5.46 -6.76
CA PRO A 86 15.99 -6.64 -6.71
C PRO A 86 15.46 -7.02 -8.09
N SER A 87 15.70 -8.27 -8.47
CA SER A 87 15.32 -8.83 -9.78
C SER A 87 14.91 -10.29 -9.62
N ALA A 88 14.48 -10.93 -10.70
CA ALA A 88 14.15 -12.36 -10.68
C ALA A 88 15.34 -13.24 -10.26
N ASP A 89 16.58 -12.79 -10.47
CA ASP A 89 17.81 -13.52 -10.11
C ASP A 89 17.98 -13.67 -8.60
N TRP A 90 17.33 -12.82 -7.80
CA TRP A 90 17.31 -12.92 -6.34
C TRP A 90 16.50 -14.13 -5.85
N ALA A 91 15.51 -14.60 -6.62
CA ALA A 91 14.51 -15.55 -6.13
C ALA A 91 15.13 -16.86 -5.64
N LYS A 92 16.08 -17.42 -6.40
CA LYS A 92 16.73 -18.69 -6.07
C LYS A 92 17.68 -18.56 -4.87
N PRO A 93 18.64 -17.61 -4.81
CA PRO A 93 19.50 -17.43 -3.64
C PRO A 93 18.73 -17.11 -2.36
N LEU A 94 17.72 -16.24 -2.41
CA LEU A 94 16.89 -15.91 -1.24
C LEU A 94 16.21 -17.16 -0.66
N LEU A 95 15.64 -17.99 -1.54
CA LEU A 95 14.98 -19.24 -1.19
C LEU A 95 15.98 -20.24 -0.60
N GLN A 96 17.11 -20.45 -1.27
CA GLN A 96 18.14 -21.44 -0.89
C GLN A 96 18.76 -21.15 0.46
N HIS A 97 19.08 -19.88 0.74
CA HIS A 97 19.66 -19.48 2.02
C HIS A 97 18.60 -19.30 3.12
N GLY A 98 17.31 -19.35 2.80
CA GLY A 98 16.23 -19.16 3.78
C GLY A 98 16.23 -17.75 4.39
N ILE A 99 16.49 -16.72 3.56
CA ILE A 99 16.64 -15.33 4.03
C ILE A 99 15.33 -14.78 4.61
N VAL A 100 14.19 -15.05 3.97
CA VAL A 100 12.88 -14.56 4.43
C VAL A 100 12.52 -15.06 5.85
N PRO A 101 12.48 -16.37 6.14
CA PRO A 101 12.15 -16.84 7.49
C PRO A 101 13.16 -16.37 8.54
N ALA A 102 14.43 -16.26 8.17
CA ALA A 102 15.48 -15.72 9.03
C ALA A 102 15.25 -14.24 9.39
N ALA A 103 14.99 -13.41 8.39
CA ALA A 103 14.68 -12.00 8.58
C ALA A 103 13.42 -11.81 9.43
N ALA A 104 12.41 -12.69 9.30
CA ALA A 104 11.21 -12.68 10.14
C ALA A 104 11.53 -12.99 11.61
N GLY A 105 12.44 -13.95 11.86
CA GLY A 105 12.95 -14.24 13.20
C GLY A 105 13.70 -13.05 13.80
N LEU A 106 14.61 -12.44 13.03
CA LEU A 106 15.37 -11.28 13.47
C LEU A 106 14.48 -10.06 13.71
N LEU A 107 13.47 -9.81 12.88
CA LEU A 107 12.50 -8.73 13.08
C LEU A 107 11.77 -8.89 14.43
N LYS A 108 11.29 -10.10 14.74
CA LYS A 108 10.67 -10.38 16.05
C LYS A 108 11.65 -10.18 17.21
N HIS A 109 12.92 -10.56 17.03
CA HIS A 109 13.97 -10.34 18.02
C HIS A 109 14.22 -8.86 18.27
N VAL A 110 14.36 -8.05 17.21
CA VAL A 110 14.55 -6.59 17.30
C VAL A 110 13.37 -5.91 18.01
N LEU A 111 12.13 -6.25 17.63
CA LEU A 111 10.93 -5.69 18.28
C LEU A 111 10.85 -6.08 19.76
N ARG A 112 11.20 -7.32 20.11
CA ARG A 112 11.24 -7.77 21.50
C ARG A 112 12.34 -7.07 22.29
N ALA A 113 13.54 -6.96 21.73
CA ALA A 113 14.68 -6.28 22.35
C ALA A 113 14.33 -4.82 22.66
N HIS A 114 13.71 -4.11 21.71
CA HIS A 114 13.31 -2.72 21.91
C HIS A 114 12.28 -2.56 23.05
N ARG A 115 11.29 -3.45 23.14
CA ARG A 115 10.30 -3.44 24.23
C ARG A 115 10.91 -3.75 25.61
N GLN A 116 11.95 -4.59 25.66
CA GLN A 116 12.58 -4.99 26.91
C GLN A 116 13.63 -3.98 27.39
N SER A 117 14.36 -3.37 26.45
CA SER A 117 15.47 -2.48 26.72
C SER A 117 15.61 -1.44 25.59
N PRO A 118 14.78 -0.38 25.58
CA PRO A 118 14.85 0.63 24.52
C PRO A 118 16.20 1.38 24.54
N GLY A 119 16.84 1.49 25.72
CA GLY A 119 18.14 2.12 25.92
C GLY A 119 19.27 1.51 25.08
N ASP A 120 19.23 0.21 24.81
CA ASP A 120 20.26 -0.49 24.02
C ASP A 120 20.32 0.01 22.56
N PHE A 121 19.19 0.52 22.04
CA PHE A 121 19.13 1.09 20.70
C PHE A 121 19.79 2.46 20.61
N GLY A 122 19.87 3.19 21.73
CA GLY A 122 20.55 4.49 21.79
C GLY A 122 22.04 4.36 21.54
N ILE A 123 22.66 3.30 22.05
CA ILE A 123 24.10 3.01 21.90
C ILE A 123 24.46 2.79 20.42
N ILE A 124 23.55 2.19 19.64
CA ILE A 124 23.82 1.81 18.25
C ILE A 124 23.27 2.81 17.24
N ALA A 125 22.50 3.81 17.68
CA ALA A 125 21.89 4.84 16.83
C ALA A 125 22.94 5.53 15.95
N GLY A 126 24.08 5.90 16.53
CA GLY A 126 25.20 6.51 15.80
C GLY A 126 25.79 5.60 14.71
N MET A 127 25.88 4.30 14.97
CA MET A 127 26.40 3.34 13.99
C MET A 127 25.40 3.10 12.86
N LEU A 128 24.10 2.97 13.19
CA LEU A 128 23.04 2.81 12.21
C LEU A 128 22.92 4.04 11.31
N ALA A 129 23.00 5.25 11.88
CA ALA A 129 22.99 6.49 11.11
C ALA A 129 24.09 6.50 10.05
N VAL A 130 25.32 6.10 10.41
CA VAL A 130 26.44 6.05 9.45
C VAL A 130 26.23 5.00 8.37
N VAL A 131 25.78 3.80 8.74
CA VAL A 131 25.55 2.69 7.79
C VAL A 131 24.42 3.00 6.81
N CYS A 132 23.36 3.64 7.30
CA CYS A 132 22.19 4.03 6.51
C CYS A 132 22.36 5.40 5.81
N GLY A 133 23.50 6.07 5.99
CA GLY A 133 23.81 7.34 5.34
C GLY A 133 23.06 8.56 5.87
N ALA A 134 22.57 8.51 7.12
CA ALA A 134 21.88 9.64 7.75
C ALA A 134 22.88 10.75 8.13
N PRO A 135 22.61 12.02 7.77
CA PRO A 135 23.60 13.10 7.80
C PRO A 135 23.86 13.78 9.16
N SER A 136 23.34 13.28 10.29
CA SER A 136 23.30 14.06 11.54
C SER A 136 24.05 13.44 12.73
N ALA A 137 24.62 14.32 13.57
CA ALA A 137 25.15 13.99 14.89
C ALA A 137 23.98 13.78 15.86
N LEU A 138 23.76 12.55 16.30
CA LEU A 138 22.73 12.20 17.28
C LEU A 138 23.08 12.73 18.67
N VAL A 139 22.06 13.10 19.45
CA VAL A 139 22.23 13.58 20.82
C VAL A 139 22.17 12.37 21.74
N GLU A 140 23.35 11.91 22.14
CA GLU A 140 23.53 10.68 22.90
C GLU A 140 22.59 10.62 24.13
N GLY A 141 21.69 9.63 24.15
CA GLY A 141 20.81 9.34 25.29
C GLY A 141 19.34 9.76 25.16
N SER A 142 18.94 10.43 24.07
CA SER A 142 17.52 10.80 23.87
C SER A 142 16.63 9.58 23.57
N THR A 143 15.40 9.55 24.11
CA THR A 143 14.38 8.52 23.79
C THR A 143 13.98 8.56 22.31
N ALA A 144 13.98 9.76 21.72
CA ALA A 144 13.78 10.00 20.30
C ALA A 144 14.79 9.24 19.42
N ASP A 145 16.06 9.24 19.83
CA ASP A 145 17.16 8.61 19.09
C ASP A 145 17.09 7.08 19.18
N GLN A 146 16.64 6.55 20.33
CA GLN A 146 16.41 5.11 20.53
C GLN A 146 15.30 4.60 19.61
N LEU A 147 14.16 5.30 19.56
CA LEU A 147 13.05 4.94 18.68
C LEU A 147 13.44 5.08 17.21
N TYR A 148 14.18 6.13 16.85
CA TYR A 148 14.68 6.32 15.48
C TYR A 148 15.61 5.17 15.03
N ALA A 149 16.53 4.75 15.90
CA ALA A 149 17.44 3.63 15.64
C ALA A 149 16.67 2.32 15.45
N ALA A 150 15.68 2.05 16.31
CA ALA A 150 14.81 0.89 16.20
C ALA A 150 13.99 0.92 14.89
N LEU A 151 13.40 2.06 14.55
CA LEU A 151 12.66 2.25 13.31
C LEU A 151 13.53 2.02 12.07
N THR A 152 14.77 2.52 12.10
CA THR A 152 15.74 2.31 11.02
C THR A 152 16.05 0.82 10.84
N ALA A 153 16.28 0.10 11.94
CA ALA A 153 16.53 -1.34 11.89
C ALA A 153 15.31 -2.13 11.38
N VAL A 154 14.12 -1.81 11.88
CA VAL A 154 12.85 -2.43 11.45
C VAL A 154 12.60 -2.15 9.97
N GLN A 155 12.79 -0.91 9.50
CA GLN A 155 12.59 -0.55 8.10
C GLN A 155 13.51 -1.35 7.17
N GLU A 156 14.80 -1.44 7.48
CA GLU A 156 15.77 -2.18 6.65
C GLU A 156 15.47 -3.69 6.64
N LEU A 157 14.99 -4.26 7.75
CA LEU A 157 14.50 -5.64 7.78
C LEU A 157 13.23 -5.80 6.94
N THR A 158 12.28 -4.84 7.00
CA THR A 158 11.09 -4.89 6.15
C THR A 158 11.40 -4.74 4.67
N ALA A 159 12.43 -3.96 4.33
CA ALA A 159 12.93 -3.84 2.96
C ALA A 159 13.52 -5.16 2.42
N THR A 160 13.94 -6.08 3.30
CA THR A 160 14.34 -7.44 2.89
C THR A 160 13.14 -8.23 2.36
N PHE A 161 11.98 -8.11 3.01
CA PHE A 161 10.75 -8.74 2.52
C PHE A 161 10.27 -8.10 1.22
N ASP A 162 10.36 -6.78 1.11
CA ASP A 162 9.99 -6.04 -0.11
C ASP A 162 10.87 -6.44 -1.31
N ALA A 163 12.19 -6.55 -1.11
CA ALA A 163 13.10 -7.07 -2.13
C ALA A 163 12.75 -8.50 -2.55
N ALA A 164 12.36 -9.36 -1.59
CA ALA A 164 11.89 -10.71 -1.88
C ALA A 164 10.56 -10.73 -2.64
N ALA A 165 9.61 -9.86 -2.28
CA ALA A 165 8.33 -9.72 -2.99
C ALA A 165 8.54 -9.22 -4.43
N THR A 166 9.46 -8.27 -4.62
CA THR A 166 9.86 -7.76 -5.94
C THR A 166 10.52 -8.86 -6.78
N ALA A 167 11.44 -9.63 -6.19
CA ALA A 167 12.08 -10.76 -6.86
C ALA A 167 11.07 -11.83 -7.29
N PHE A 168 10.10 -12.14 -6.43
CA PHE A 168 8.99 -13.02 -6.73
C PHE A 168 8.16 -12.49 -7.92
N ALA A 169 7.73 -11.23 -7.86
CA ALA A 169 6.92 -10.60 -8.90
C ALA A 169 7.65 -10.58 -10.26
N ALA A 170 8.94 -10.25 -10.25
CA ALA A 170 9.77 -10.31 -11.45
C ALA A 170 9.85 -11.74 -12.00
N GLY A 171 10.13 -12.73 -11.13
CA GLY A 171 10.30 -14.14 -11.51
C GLY A 171 9.07 -14.78 -12.17
N ILE A 172 7.86 -14.43 -11.73
CA ILE A 172 6.62 -14.94 -12.35
C ILE A 172 6.28 -14.26 -13.68
N THR A 173 6.79 -13.04 -13.92
CA THR A 173 6.52 -12.27 -15.16
C THR A 173 7.52 -12.54 -16.28
N ILE A 174 8.56 -13.34 -16.06
CA ILE A 174 9.52 -13.69 -17.12
C ILE A 174 8.80 -14.45 -18.24
N ALA A 175 8.79 -13.85 -19.43
CA ALA A 175 8.45 -14.52 -20.67
C ALA A 175 9.69 -15.25 -21.24
N GLY A 176 9.58 -16.51 -21.66
CA GLY A 176 10.71 -17.22 -22.26
C GLY A 176 10.57 -18.74 -22.37
N GLY A 177 11.61 -19.39 -22.94
CA GLY A 177 11.65 -20.82 -23.22
C GLY A 177 11.51 -21.73 -22.00
N ALA A 178 10.85 -22.88 -22.20
CA ALA A 178 10.21 -23.69 -21.16
C ALA A 178 11.12 -24.10 -19.97
N SER A 179 12.40 -24.42 -20.19
CA SER A 179 13.24 -25.03 -19.14
C SER A 179 13.80 -24.03 -18.12
N ALA A 180 14.45 -22.94 -18.55
CA ALA A 180 15.03 -21.96 -17.63
C ALA A 180 13.95 -21.19 -16.86
N VAL A 181 12.86 -20.80 -17.54
CA VAL A 181 11.73 -20.11 -16.92
C VAL A 181 11.05 -20.97 -15.86
N ALA A 182 10.94 -22.28 -16.06
CA ALA A 182 10.39 -23.18 -15.05
C ALA A 182 11.19 -23.16 -13.75
N THR A 183 12.54 -23.10 -13.82
CA THR A 183 13.38 -23.05 -12.62
C THR A 183 13.21 -21.74 -11.84
N PHE A 184 13.15 -20.60 -12.54
CA PHE A 184 12.88 -19.30 -11.92
C PHE A 184 11.48 -19.26 -11.32
N ARG A 185 10.47 -19.76 -12.03
CA ARG A 185 9.09 -19.81 -11.54
C ARG A 185 8.98 -20.71 -10.31
N ALA A 186 9.65 -21.85 -10.28
CA ALA A 186 9.67 -22.74 -9.11
C ALA A 186 10.32 -22.05 -7.90
N ALA A 187 11.44 -21.35 -8.09
CA ALA A 187 12.07 -20.56 -7.04
C ALA A 187 11.17 -19.42 -6.56
N ALA A 188 10.53 -18.69 -7.48
CA ALA A 188 9.57 -17.63 -7.17
C ALA A 188 8.36 -18.18 -6.37
N CYS A 189 7.82 -19.34 -6.75
CA CYS A 189 6.76 -20.01 -5.97
C CYS A 189 7.22 -20.38 -4.56
N GLY A 190 8.45 -20.89 -4.42
CA GLY A 190 9.03 -21.22 -3.12
C GLY A 190 9.21 -19.97 -2.25
N LEU A 191 9.66 -18.87 -2.85
CA LEU A 191 9.81 -17.58 -2.17
C LEU A 191 8.47 -17.00 -1.74
N TRP A 192 7.44 -17.08 -2.59
CA TRP A 192 6.06 -16.74 -2.23
C TRP A 192 5.59 -17.57 -1.03
N GLY A 193 5.91 -18.87 -0.99
CA GLY A 193 5.60 -19.72 0.16
C GLY A 193 6.26 -19.28 1.47
N GLN A 194 7.50 -18.77 1.40
CA GLN A 194 8.19 -18.20 2.58
C GLN A 194 7.59 -16.85 3.01
N LEU A 195 7.18 -16.01 2.06
CA LEU A 195 6.53 -14.73 2.34
C LEU A 195 5.12 -14.93 2.94
N ALA A 196 4.35 -15.86 2.38
CA ALA A 196 3.01 -16.22 2.82
C ALA A 196 3.00 -17.08 4.10
N ALA A 197 4.17 -17.47 4.61
CA ALA A 197 4.26 -18.25 5.84
C ALA A 197 3.66 -17.46 7.02
N PRO A 198 2.85 -18.09 7.91
CA PRO A 198 2.23 -17.40 9.03
C PRO A 198 3.23 -16.66 9.92
N ALA A 199 4.44 -17.22 10.11
CA ALA A 199 5.48 -16.59 10.90
C ALA A 199 5.98 -15.26 10.31
N THR A 200 6.08 -15.16 8.99
CA THR A 200 6.49 -13.96 8.25
C THR A 200 5.40 -12.90 8.30
N LEU A 201 4.15 -13.28 7.99
CA LEU A 201 3.01 -12.37 8.08
C LEU A 201 2.80 -11.85 9.51
N GLN A 202 2.97 -12.70 10.52
CA GLN A 202 2.92 -12.28 11.92
C GLN A 202 4.04 -11.29 12.26
N ALA A 203 5.27 -11.50 11.76
CA ALA A 203 6.38 -10.57 11.99
C ALA A 203 6.08 -9.18 11.40
N LEU A 204 5.49 -9.14 10.19
CA LEU A 204 5.04 -7.89 9.56
C LEU A 204 3.91 -7.24 10.36
N ALA A 205 2.91 -8.02 10.79
CA ALA A 205 1.82 -7.52 11.62
C ALA A 205 2.35 -6.93 12.95
N ASP A 206 3.30 -7.59 13.60
CA ASP A 206 3.91 -7.13 14.84
C ASP A 206 4.71 -5.83 14.64
N ALA A 207 5.41 -5.68 13.52
CA ALA A 207 6.13 -4.46 13.17
C ALA A 207 5.17 -3.28 12.92
N VAL A 208 4.08 -3.53 12.19
CA VAL A 208 3.06 -2.51 11.92
C VAL A 208 2.34 -2.08 13.21
N ARG A 209 1.94 -3.02 14.06
CA ARG A 209 1.34 -2.72 15.38
C ARG A 209 2.31 -1.96 16.28
N TRP A 210 3.60 -2.26 16.19
CA TRP A 210 4.61 -1.53 16.95
C TRP A 210 4.76 -0.08 16.46
N VAL A 211 4.73 0.15 15.14
CA VAL A 211 4.68 1.51 14.58
C VAL A 211 3.45 2.27 15.07
N GLU A 212 2.27 1.65 15.02
CA GLU A 212 1.04 2.24 15.53
C GLU A 212 1.08 2.55 17.04
N ALA A 213 1.64 1.64 17.85
CA ALA A 213 1.63 1.75 19.30
C ALA A 213 2.73 2.66 19.86
N GLU A 214 3.88 2.77 19.20
CA GLU A 214 5.04 3.50 19.73
C GLU A 214 5.39 4.73 18.89
N ALA A 215 5.38 4.62 17.55
CA ALA A 215 5.76 5.75 16.70
C ALA A 215 4.64 6.79 16.62
N TRP A 216 3.39 6.39 16.40
CA TRP A 216 2.30 7.36 16.23
C TRP A 216 2.01 8.20 17.47
N PRO A 217 1.97 7.65 18.69
CA PRO A 217 1.77 8.46 19.89
C PRO A 217 2.90 9.47 20.12
N ALA A 218 4.14 9.12 19.79
CA ALA A 218 5.26 10.06 19.88
C ALA A 218 5.08 11.24 18.91
N GLU A 219 4.68 10.98 17.67
CA GLU A 219 4.38 12.02 16.69
C GLU A 219 3.17 12.89 17.08
N HIS A 220 2.09 12.27 17.58
CA HIS A 220 0.90 12.99 18.04
C HIS A 220 1.18 13.87 19.27
N ALA A 221 1.93 13.36 20.25
CA ALA A 221 2.31 14.12 21.44
C ALA A 221 3.14 15.36 21.07
N MET A 222 4.01 15.22 20.08
CA MET A 222 4.82 16.30 19.58
C MET A 222 4.01 17.32 18.77
N ALA A 223 3.13 16.86 17.89
CA ALA A 223 2.20 17.76 17.18
C ALA A 223 1.33 18.56 18.16
N ALA A 224 0.87 17.93 19.25
CA ALA A 224 0.13 18.59 20.32
C ALA A 224 1.00 19.62 21.09
N ALA A 225 2.26 19.30 21.37
CA ALA A 225 3.20 20.23 22.01
C ALA A 225 3.45 21.47 21.14
N MET A 226 3.63 21.28 19.83
CA MET A 226 3.79 22.37 18.85
C MET A 226 2.53 23.24 18.74
N ALA A 227 1.34 22.64 18.76
CA ALA A 227 0.09 23.40 18.75
C ALA A 227 -0.11 24.21 20.05
N GLY A 228 0.29 23.67 21.20
CA GLY A 228 0.21 24.36 22.50
C GLY A 228 1.17 25.54 22.65
N ALA A 229 2.33 25.50 21.99
CA ALA A 229 3.31 26.59 21.99
C ALA A 229 2.86 27.83 21.19
N GLY A 230 1.82 27.71 20.35
CA GLY A 230 1.25 28.80 19.56
C GLY A 230 0.27 29.72 20.30
N GLY A 231 0.22 29.67 21.64
CA GLY A 231 -0.68 30.51 22.44
C GLY A 231 -0.39 32.02 22.29
N PRO A 232 -1.41 32.89 22.34
CA PRO A 232 -1.32 34.31 21.97
C PRO A 232 -0.41 35.19 22.86
N ALA A 233 0.24 34.62 23.88
CA ALA A 233 1.07 35.34 24.85
C ALA A 233 2.56 34.95 24.84
N GLN A 234 2.99 34.03 23.98
CA GLN A 234 4.34 33.49 24.04
C GLN A 234 5.30 34.31 23.15
N GLN A 235 6.17 35.07 23.79
CA GLN A 235 7.29 35.78 23.17
C GLN A 235 8.07 34.84 22.25
N ALA A 236 8.39 35.34 21.05
CA ALA A 236 9.16 34.64 20.03
C ALA A 236 10.35 33.89 20.66
N PRO A 237 10.51 32.58 20.39
CA PRO A 237 11.61 31.81 20.95
C PRO A 237 12.94 32.51 20.63
N ALA A 238 13.81 32.59 21.64
CA ALA A 238 15.14 33.15 21.49
C ALA A 238 15.82 32.54 20.25
N VAL A 239 16.45 33.38 19.44
CA VAL A 239 16.98 33.17 18.08
C VAL A 239 18.04 32.05 17.93
N GLY A 240 18.17 31.13 18.90
CA GLY A 240 19.15 30.04 18.92
C GLY A 240 18.61 28.60 18.85
N GLN A 241 17.30 28.34 19.04
CA GLN A 241 16.73 27.01 18.78
C GLN A 241 16.46 26.86 17.27
N GLY A 242 17.49 26.42 16.55
CA GLY A 242 17.50 26.33 15.09
C GLY A 242 16.68 25.15 14.52
N PRO A 243 16.65 25.02 13.17
CA PRO A 243 15.87 24.04 12.39
C PRO A 243 16.26 22.56 12.56
N ALA A 244 17.02 22.21 13.60
CA ALA A 244 17.58 20.88 13.80
C ALA A 244 16.55 19.88 14.38
N GLU A 245 15.70 20.31 15.32
CA GLU A 245 14.69 19.44 15.95
C GLU A 245 13.64 18.98 14.92
N THR A 246 13.16 19.90 14.07
CA THR A 246 12.20 19.60 12.99
C THR A 246 12.70 18.58 11.97
N SER A 247 14.03 18.43 11.81
CA SER A 247 14.62 17.50 10.84
C SER A 247 14.59 16.05 11.33
N GLN A 248 14.84 15.83 12.63
CA GLN A 248 14.82 14.48 13.21
C GLN A 248 13.40 13.88 13.21
N ASP A 249 12.42 14.73 13.44
CA ASP A 249 11.00 14.35 13.50
C ASP A 249 10.49 13.89 12.14
N VAL A 250 10.75 14.70 11.10
CA VAL A 250 10.45 14.34 9.70
C VAL A 250 11.10 13.01 9.33
N GLN A 251 12.34 12.78 9.76
CA GLN A 251 13.01 11.51 9.50
C GLN A 251 12.35 10.36 10.27
N ARG A 252 11.97 10.54 11.55
CA ARG A 252 11.30 9.49 12.34
C ARG A 252 9.97 9.09 11.69
N GLN A 253 9.15 10.08 11.33
CA GLN A 253 7.90 9.87 10.62
C GLN A 253 8.16 9.14 9.28
N GLY A 254 9.15 9.59 8.50
CA GLY A 254 9.55 8.95 7.24
C GLY A 254 9.95 7.48 7.42
N ARG A 255 10.72 7.15 8.46
CA ARG A 255 11.11 5.75 8.77
C ARG A 255 9.91 4.88 9.10
N ALA A 256 9.03 5.36 9.96
CA ALA A 256 7.83 4.64 10.37
C ALA A 256 6.86 4.41 9.19
N LEU A 257 6.69 5.41 8.33
CA LEU A 257 5.92 5.28 7.09
C LEU A 257 6.61 4.34 6.09
N GLY A 258 7.93 4.32 6.05
CA GLY A 258 8.69 3.36 5.26
C GLY A 258 8.49 1.90 5.69
N VAL A 259 8.32 1.64 6.99
CA VAL A 259 7.92 0.32 7.51
C VAL A 259 6.54 -0.07 6.99
N LEU A 260 5.55 0.85 7.09
CA LEU A 260 4.21 0.62 6.58
C LEU A 260 4.20 0.36 5.07
N ALA A 261 4.89 1.18 4.29
CA ALA A 261 4.96 1.05 2.84
C ALA A 261 5.57 -0.30 2.43
N SER A 262 6.68 -0.71 3.07
CA SER A 262 7.32 -1.99 2.81
C SER A 262 6.40 -3.17 3.15
N ALA A 263 5.75 -3.13 4.31
CA ALA A 263 4.80 -4.17 4.73
C ALA A 263 3.60 -4.26 3.78
N ALA A 264 3.02 -3.11 3.39
CA ALA A 264 1.91 -3.04 2.45
C ALA A 264 2.30 -3.59 1.07
N CYS A 265 3.48 -3.22 0.55
CA CYS A 265 3.99 -3.70 -0.73
C CYS A 265 4.15 -5.22 -0.76
N VAL A 266 4.69 -5.80 0.32
CA VAL A 266 4.84 -7.26 0.46
C VAL A 266 3.49 -7.96 0.43
N VAL A 267 2.52 -7.49 1.22
CA VAL A 267 1.18 -8.07 1.26
C VAL A 267 0.49 -7.95 -0.10
N ARG A 268 0.59 -6.78 -0.76
CA ARG A 268 0.10 -6.58 -2.12
C ARG A 268 0.72 -7.57 -3.10
N GLY A 269 2.05 -7.70 -3.09
CA GLY A 269 2.78 -8.60 -3.97
C GLY A 269 2.29 -10.05 -3.83
N MET A 270 2.06 -10.51 -2.61
CA MET A 270 1.56 -11.87 -2.34
C MET A 270 0.13 -12.08 -2.83
N VAL A 271 -0.75 -11.11 -2.58
CA VAL A 271 -2.18 -11.19 -2.90
C VAL A 271 -2.41 -11.01 -4.40
N SER A 272 -1.94 -9.90 -5.00
CA SER A 272 -2.22 -9.58 -6.41
C SER A 272 -1.65 -10.59 -7.41
N ARG A 273 -0.74 -11.46 -6.98
CA ARG A 273 -0.10 -12.47 -7.82
C ARG A 273 -0.48 -13.90 -7.45
N SER A 274 -1.37 -14.10 -6.48
CA SER A 274 -1.85 -15.45 -6.15
C SER A 274 -2.52 -16.11 -7.35
N ASP A 275 -3.20 -15.34 -8.20
CA ASP A 275 -3.91 -15.84 -9.37
C ASP A 275 -2.94 -16.29 -10.48
N SER A 276 -1.81 -15.59 -10.61
CA SER A 276 -0.74 -15.99 -11.55
C SER A 276 -0.09 -17.32 -11.18
N LEU A 277 -0.19 -17.75 -9.92
CA LEU A 277 0.26 -19.07 -9.46
C LEU A 277 -0.72 -20.20 -9.81
N LEU A 278 -1.93 -19.86 -10.27
CA LEU A 278 -2.96 -20.83 -10.65
C LEU A 278 -2.81 -21.33 -12.10
N LEU A 279 -2.04 -20.63 -12.94
CA LEU A 279 -1.87 -21.00 -14.34
C LEU A 279 -0.91 -22.21 -14.46
N PRO A 280 -1.33 -23.33 -15.09
CA PRO A 280 -0.43 -24.44 -15.38
C PRO A 280 0.76 -23.94 -16.20
N ALA A 281 1.95 -24.46 -15.94
CA ALA A 281 3.08 -24.21 -16.82
C ALA A 281 2.73 -24.78 -18.20
N GLU A 282 2.51 -23.89 -19.18
CA GLU A 282 2.33 -24.27 -20.58
C GLU A 282 3.51 -25.16 -20.99
N GLY A 283 3.24 -26.46 -21.19
CA GLY A 283 4.26 -27.46 -21.55
C GLY A 283 4.42 -28.63 -20.57
N ALA A 284 3.81 -28.61 -19.39
CA ALA A 284 3.74 -29.79 -18.53
C ALA A 284 2.68 -30.76 -19.09
N GLY A 285 3.11 -31.70 -19.93
CA GLY A 285 2.23 -32.64 -20.63
C GLY A 285 1.24 -33.36 -19.71
N ALA A 286 -0.03 -33.41 -20.15
CA ALA A 286 -1.15 -34.29 -19.77
C ALA A 286 -1.25 -34.82 -18.31
N ALA A 287 -0.67 -34.14 -17.32
CA ALA A 287 -0.99 -34.39 -15.92
C ALA A 287 -2.48 -34.09 -15.72
N SER A 288 -3.22 -35.02 -15.12
CA SER A 288 -4.70 -35.02 -15.12
C SER A 288 -5.26 -33.63 -14.84
N ALA A 289 -6.02 -33.07 -15.79
CA ALA A 289 -6.55 -31.71 -15.75
C ALA A 289 -7.35 -31.38 -14.47
N GLY A 290 -7.73 -32.38 -13.66
CA GLY A 290 -8.40 -32.20 -12.38
C GLY A 290 -7.52 -31.85 -11.16
N SER A 291 -6.20 -32.11 -11.16
CA SER A 291 -5.37 -31.98 -9.94
C SER A 291 -4.69 -30.61 -9.75
N VAL A 292 -4.37 -29.92 -10.84
CA VAL A 292 -3.75 -28.57 -10.84
C VAL A 292 -4.64 -27.50 -10.19
N PRO A 293 -5.94 -27.37 -10.52
CA PRO A 293 -6.81 -26.35 -9.89
C PRO A 293 -6.99 -26.57 -8.38
N ALA A 294 -6.92 -27.82 -7.89
CA ALA A 294 -7.08 -28.14 -6.48
C ALA A 294 -5.90 -27.66 -5.62
N ALA A 295 -4.66 -27.89 -6.06
CA ALA A 295 -3.45 -27.46 -5.34
C ALA A 295 -3.34 -25.92 -5.30
N ALA A 296 -3.72 -25.28 -6.38
CA ALA A 296 -3.70 -23.83 -6.52
C ALA A 296 -4.75 -23.16 -5.61
N ALA A 297 -5.97 -23.69 -5.59
CA ALA A 297 -7.00 -23.30 -4.64
C ALA A 297 -6.59 -23.55 -3.18
N ALA A 298 -5.89 -24.65 -2.88
CA ALA A 298 -5.38 -24.93 -1.53
C ALA A 298 -4.35 -23.89 -1.07
N ARG A 299 -3.43 -23.45 -1.95
CA ARG A 299 -2.47 -22.37 -1.65
C ARG A 299 -3.17 -21.04 -1.38
N GLN A 300 -4.14 -20.68 -2.21
CA GLN A 300 -4.93 -19.46 -2.02
C GLN A 300 -5.68 -19.49 -0.68
N ARG A 301 -6.32 -20.62 -0.32
CA ARG A 301 -6.95 -20.78 1.00
C ARG A 301 -5.93 -20.66 2.13
N SER A 302 -4.76 -21.28 1.98
CA SER A 302 -3.68 -21.18 2.98
C SER A 302 -3.22 -19.74 3.15
N LEU A 303 -3.10 -18.97 2.06
CA LEU A 303 -2.76 -17.54 2.15
C LEU A 303 -3.87 -16.76 2.87
N LEU A 304 -5.14 -16.95 2.50
CA LEU A 304 -6.26 -16.25 3.13
C LEU A 304 -6.34 -16.56 4.64
N VAL A 305 -6.15 -17.81 5.04
CA VAL A 305 -6.08 -18.21 6.45
C VAL A 305 -4.88 -17.56 7.14
N ALA A 306 -3.70 -17.57 6.52
CA ALA A 306 -2.51 -16.96 7.11
C ALA A 306 -2.63 -15.43 7.25
N LEU A 307 -3.27 -14.75 6.29
CA LEU A 307 -3.58 -13.32 6.37
C LEU A 307 -4.56 -13.02 7.51
N ARG A 308 -5.59 -13.87 7.67
CA ARG A 308 -6.58 -13.73 8.75
C ARG A 308 -5.95 -13.95 10.11
N ASP A 309 -5.23 -15.06 10.27
CA ASP A 309 -4.70 -15.48 11.56
C ASP A 309 -3.55 -14.57 12.02
N SER A 310 -2.77 -13.99 11.09
CA SER A 310 -1.75 -13.00 11.43
C SER A 310 -2.34 -11.62 11.79
N GLY A 311 -3.49 -11.28 11.23
CA GLY A 311 -4.11 -9.95 11.37
C GLY A 311 -3.28 -8.82 10.74
N VAL A 312 -2.44 -9.11 9.75
CA VAL A 312 -1.56 -8.11 9.10
C VAL A 312 -2.36 -7.02 8.38
N LEU A 313 -3.49 -7.38 7.76
CA LEU A 313 -4.37 -6.42 7.07
C LEU A 313 -5.07 -5.48 8.05
N SER A 314 -5.54 -6.02 9.17
CA SER A 314 -6.11 -5.23 10.26
C SER A 314 -5.08 -4.26 10.83
N ALA A 315 -3.85 -4.74 11.12
CA ALA A 315 -2.76 -3.91 11.60
C ALA A 315 -2.40 -2.79 10.62
N LEU A 316 -2.27 -3.10 9.32
CA LEU A 316 -1.99 -2.09 8.29
C LEU A 316 -3.11 -1.06 8.20
N SER A 317 -4.36 -1.50 8.26
CA SER A 317 -5.52 -0.58 8.16
C SER A 317 -5.61 0.33 9.39
N ALA A 318 -5.43 -0.22 10.59
CA ALA A 318 -5.39 0.54 11.84
C ALA A 318 -4.23 1.54 11.84
N ALA A 319 -3.02 1.13 11.44
CA ALA A 319 -1.85 1.99 11.37
C ALA A 319 -1.98 3.11 10.33
N VAL A 320 -2.62 2.85 9.19
CA VAL A 320 -2.93 3.89 8.18
C VAL A 320 -3.97 4.87 8.70
N LEU A 321 -4.98 4.39 9.43
CA LEU A 321 -6.03 5.23 10.01
C LEU A 321 -5.53 6.09 11.18
N SER A 322 -4.61 5.58 11.99
CA SER A 322 -4.07 6.26 13.17
C SER A 322 -2.86 7.15 12.88
N ALA A 323 -2.37 7.12 11.64
CA ALA A 323 -1.18 7.86 11.25
C ALA A 323 -1.34 9.38 11.46
N PRO A 324 -0.26 10.07 11.81
CA PRO A 324 -0.27 11.52 11.93
C PRO A 324 -0.59 12.18 10.57
N PRO A 325 -1.26 13.35 10.58
CA PRO A 325 -1.59 14.05 9.35
C PRO A 325 -0.31 14.40 8.59
N CYS A 326 -0.27 14.05 7.30
CA CYS A 326 0.83 14.45 6.44
C CYS A 326 0.70 15.93 6.05
N PRO A 327 1.83 16.61 5.77
CA PRO A 327 1.81 18.01 5.37
C PRO A 327 1.02 18.20 4.06
N ASN A 328 0.30 19.31 3.98
CA ASN A 328 -0.47 19.67 2.79
C ASN A 328 0.47 19.83 1.58
N VAL A 329 0.18 19.09 0.51
CA VAL A 329 0.91 19.19 -0.75
C VAL A 329 0.34 20.35 -1.57
N ALA A 330 1.17 21.33 -1.91
CA ALA A 330 0.74 22.43 -2.76
C ALA A 330 0.34 21.94 -4.16
N ALA A 331 -0.72 22.52 -4.72
CA ALA A 331 -1.12 22.24 -6.10
C ALA A 331 0.05 22.57 -7.06
N GLY A 332 0.50 21.59 -7.85
CA GLY A 332 1.63 21.73 -8.77
C GLY A 332 3.00 21.42 -8.17
N ALA A 333 3.08 20.86 -6.96
CA ALA A 333 4.32 20.34 -6.41
C ALA A 333 4.94 19.31 -7.36
N LYS A 334 6.22 19.49 -7.70
CA LYS A 334 6.96 18.60 -8.61
C LYS A 334 7.54 17.37 -7.90
N ALA A 335 7.69 17.45 -6.59
CA ALA A 335 8.20 16.38 -5.75
C ALA A 335 7.42 16.39 -4.43
N LEU A 336 7.19 15.20 -3.90
CA LEU A 336 6.66 15.03 -2.55
C LEU A 336 7.80 14.93 -1.55
N GLU A 337 7.51 15.36 -0.33
CA GLU A 337 8.33 15.01 0.81
C GLU A 337 8.36 13.49 1.01
N GLU A 338 9.49 12.95 1.47
CA GLU A 338 9.70 11.51 1.63
C GLU A 338 8.62 10.84 2.49
N ALA A 339 8.22 11.48 3.60
CA ALA A 339 7.15 11.00 4.47
C ALA A 339 5.80 10.93 3.72
N THR A 340 5.42 12.01 3.04
CA THR A 340 4.19 12.06 2.23
C THR A 340 4.20 11.02 1.10
N ALA A 341 5.33 10.85 0.43
CA ALA A 341 5.51 9.82 -0.59
C ALA A 341 5.32 8.40 -0.01
N ALA A 342 5.98 8.10 1.11
CA ALA A 342 5.90 6.81 1.77
C ALA A 342 4.47 6.48 2.23
N MET A 343 3.76 7.44 2.81
CA MET A 343 2.35 7.24 3.17
C MET A 343 1.45 7.02 1.95
N THR A 344 1.67 7.79 0.87
CA THR A 344 0.91 7.64 -0.38
C THR A 344 1.07 6.22 -0.95
N ILE A 345 2.32 5.72 -0.97
CA ILE A 345 2.63 4.34 -1.39
C ILE A 345 1.96 3.33 -0.46
N ALA A 346 2.06 3.50 0.86
CA ALA A 346 1.44 2.59 1.82
C ALA A 346 -0.08 2.50 1.62
N GLN A 347 -0.76 3.64 1.47
CA GLN A 347 -2.21 3.69 1.22
C GLN A 347 -2.57 3.02 -0.10
N TYR A 348 -1.87 3.37 -1.19
CA TYR A 348 -2.08 2.75 -2.50
C TYR A 348 -1.93 1.23 -2.43
N ASP A 349 -0.89 0.73 -1.75
CA ASP A 349 -0.61 -0.69 -1.65
C ASP A 349 -1.64 -1.43 -0.79
N VAL A 350 -2.09 -0.83 0.31
CA VAL A 350 -3.18 -1.38 1.13
C VAL A 350 -4.48 -1.44 0.32
N PHE A 351 -4.90 -0.36 -0.33
CA PHE A 351 -6.13 -0.39 -1.15
C PHE A 351 -6.02 -1.35 -2.33
N SER A 352 -4.88 -1.40 -3.00
CA SER A 352 -4.62 -2.37 -4.08
C SER A 352 -4.71 -3.81 -3.58
N THR A 353 -4.24 -4.08 -2.36
CA THR A 353 -4.35 -5.38 -1.72
C THR A 353 -5.80 -5.73 -1.44
N LEU A 354 -6.57 -4.82 -0.82
CA LEU A 354 -7.98 -5.02 -0.50
C LEU A 354 -8.82 -5.23 -1.78
N TRP A 355 -8.53 -4.47 -2.83
CA TRP A 355 -9.15 -4.67 -4.14
C TRP A 355 -8.73 -6.01 -4.79
N SER A 356 -7.48 -6.42 -4.66
CA SER A 356 -7.05 -7.73 -5.15
C SER A 356 -7.74 -8.87 -4.38
N LEU A 357 -7.92 -8.73 -3.06
CA LEU A 357 -8.67 -9.68 -2.24
C LEU A 357 -10.11 -9.81 -2.71
N SER A 358 -10.78 -8.71 -3.08
CA SER A 358 -12.14 -8.77 -3.63
C SER A 358 -12.19 -9.43 -5.02
N ARG A 359 -11.11 -9.34 -5.81
CA ARG A 359 -10.94 -10.10 -7.07
C ARG A 359 -10.80 -11.61 -6.88
N ILE A 360 -10.10 -12.00 -5.81
CA ILE A 360 -9.88 -13.39 -5.41
C ILE A 360 -11.16 -14.08 -4.90
N ILE A 361 -12.23 -13.31 -4.61
CA ILE A 361 -13.59 -13.79 -4.31
C ILE A 361 -14.23 -14.39 -5.58
N ALA A 362 -13.70 -15.53 -6.06
CA ALA A 362 -14.39 -16.36 -7.04
C ALA A 362 -15.54 -17.13 -6.33
N PRO A 363 -16.68 -17.36 -7.01
CA PRO A 363 -17.83 -18.04 -6.41
C PRO A 363 -17.46 -19.47 -6.00
N GLY A 364 -17.41 -19.74 -4.70
CA GLY A 364 -17.18 -21.08 -4.15
C GLY A 364 -16.42 -21.11 -2.83
N LEU A 365 -15.08 -21.13 -2.88
CA LEU A 365 -14.28 -21.79 -1.83
C LEU A 365 -13.41 -20.87 -0.95
N GLY A 366 -13.25 -19.59 -1.29
CA GLY A 366 -12.50 -18.60 -0.49
C GLY A 366 -13.34 -17.40 -0.05
N LEU A 367 -14.64 -17.43 -0.40
CA LEU A 367 -15.57 -16.30 -0.34
C LEU A 367 -15.84 -15.87 1.12
N SER A 368 -16.01 -16.82 2.04
CA SER A 368 -16.21 -16.53 3.47
C SER A 368 -14.98 -15.89 4.10
N THR A 369 -13.78 -16.48 3.93
CA THR A 369 -12.55 -15.97 4.55
C THR A 369 -12.13 -14.61 3.99
N ALA A 370 -12.23 -14.41 2.67
CA ALA A 370 -11.95 -13.09 2.09
C ALA A 370 -12.97 -12.04 2.57
N THR A 371 -14.24 -12.41 2.73
CA THR A 371 -15.26 -11.52 3.30
C THR A 371 -15.01 -11.23 4.78
N GLU A 372 -14.58 -12.22 5.57
CA GLU A 372 -14.16 -12.01 6.97
C GLU A 372 -12.98 -11.03 7.07
N LEU A 373 -11.99 -11.16 6.18
CA LEU A 373 -10.86 -10.23 6.11
C LEU A 373 -11.30 -8.80 5.77
N LEU A 374 -12.16 -8.64 4.76
CA LEU A 374 -12.69 -7.32 4.38
C LEU A 374 -13.68 -6.77 5.41
N ALA A 375 -14.31 -7.63 6.20
CA ALA A 375 -15.21 -7.27 7.28
C ALA A 375 -14.51 -7.09 8.64
N ALA A 376 -13.18 -7.18 8.68
CA ALA A 376 -12.43 -6.96 9.91
C ALA A 376 -12.65 -5.52 10.42
N PRO A 377 -12.72 -5.32 11.75
CA PRO A 377 -13.13 -4.04 12.35
C PRO A 377 -12.22 -2.87 12.01
N ASP A 378 -10.95 -3.11 11.66
CA ASP A 378 -10.00 -2.06 11.26
C ASP A 378 -9.98 -1.83 9.74
N VAL A 379 -10.39 -2.83 8.94
CA VAL A 379 -10.41 -2.77 7.48
C VAL A 379 -11.65 -2.01 6.98
N GLN A 380 -12.81 -2.23 7.60
CA GLN A 380 -14.05 -1.56 7.18
C GLN A 380 -13.98 -0.03 7.30
N PRO A 381 -13.52 0.55 8.43
CA PRO A 381 -13.41 1.99 8.55
C PRO A 381 -12.45 2.59 7.52
N LEU A 382 -11.40 1.87 7.13
CA LEU A 382 -10.50 2.31 6.07
C LEU A 382 -11.21 2.36 4.71
N CYS A 383 -11.98 1.33 4.35
CA CYS A 383 -12.78 1.33 3.12
C CYS A 383 -13.84 2.45 3.13
N TRP A 384 -14.44 2.75 4.28
CA TRP A 384 -15.42 3.84 4.40
C TRP A 384 -14.76 5.22 4.31
N ALA A 385 -13.63 5.41 4.99
CA ALA A 385 -12.83 6.63 4.92
C ALA A 385 -12.39 6.93 3.48
N ALA A 386 -12.09 5.90 2.68
CA ALA A 386 -11.81 6.06 1.26
C ALA A 386 -13.01 6.68 0.52
N LEU A 387 -14.22 6.14 0.67
CA LEU A 387 -15.43 6.72 0.04
C LEU A 387 -15.72 8.15 0.53
N GLU A 388 -15.52 8.42 1.82
CA GLU A 388 -15.71 9.75 2.39
C GLU A 388 -14.75 10.77 1.82
N GLN A 389 -13.50 10.37 1.63
CA GLN A 389 -12.51 11.21 0.98
C GLN A 389 -12.86 11.49 -0.49
N LEU A 390 -13.30 10.47 -1.23
CA LEU A 390 -13.73 10.65 -2.61
C LEU A 390 -14.90 11.62 -2.72
N ALA A 391 -15.85 11.52 -1.81
CA ALA A 391 -16.98 12.44 -1.72
C ALA A 391 -16.54 13.87 -1.33
N ALA A 392 -15.61 14.01 -0.38
CA ALA A 392 -15.08 15.30 0.05
C ALA A 392 -14.26 16.02 -1.03
N ALA A 393 -13.64 15.26 -1.93
CA ALA A 393 -12.91 15.78 -3.09
C ALA A 393 -13.82 16.24 -4.25
N ALA A 394 -15.14 16.10 -4.11
CA ALA A 394 -16.07 16.47 -5.17
C ALA A 394 -15.95 17.96 -5.52
N PRO A 395 -15.85 18.30 -6.83
CA PRO A 395 -15.90 19.69 -7.22
C PRO A 395 -17.21 20.30 -6.73
N ALA A 396 -17.14 21.51 -6.18
CA ALA A 396 -18.33 22.25 -5.80
C ALA A 396 -19.28 22.24 -7.00
N ALA A 397 -20.48 21.70 -6.80
CA ALA A 397 -21.49 21.73 -7.85
C ALA A 397 -21.60 23.19 -8.25
N ALA A 398 -21.29 23.52 -9.51
CA ALA A 398 -21.47 24.85 -10.03
C ALA A 398 -22.97 25.11 -9.91
N ALA A 399 -23.36 25.74 -8.79
CA ALA A 399 -24.74 26.02 -8.48
C ALA A 399 -25.25 26.80 -9.67
N GLY A 400 -26.16 26.18 -10.41
CA GLY A 400 -26.64 26.69 -11.67
C GLY A 400 -27.01 28.15 -11.48
N SER A 401 -26.38 28.99 -12.31
CA SER A 401 -26.71 30.39 -12.53
C SER A 401 -28.20 30.54 -12.85
N SER A 402 -29.01 30.50 -11.79
CA SER A 402 -30.46 30.61 -11.82
C SER A 402 -30.88 31.40 -10.58
N SER A 403 -30.38 32.62 -10.49
CA SER A 403 -30.95 33.63 -9.60
C SER A 403 -30.60 35.00 -10.12
N SER A 404 -31.57 35.59 -10.81
CA SER A 404 -32.10 36.90 -10.48
C SER A 404 -31.04 37.97 -10.18
N SER A 405 -30.79 38.80 -11.19
CA SER A 405 -30.28 40.16 -11.07
C SER A 405 -30.99 40.95 -9.96
N ARG A 406 -30.44 40.90 -8.75
CA ARG A 406 -30.56 42.00 -7.77
C ARG A 406 -29.16 42.56 -7.52
N THR A 407 -28.94 43.68 -8.18
CA THR A 407 -27.91 44.67 -7.97
C THR A 407 -27.75 45.03 -6.48
N GLY A 408 -26.51 44.97 -5.95
CA GLY A 408 -26.23 45.42 -4.59
C GLY A 408 -24.80 45.19 -4.09
N ALA A 409 -23.86 46.02 -4.56
CA ALA A 409 -22.59 46.47 -3.94
C ALA A 409 -21.41 45.48 -3.66
N PRO A 410 -20.15 45.97 -3.78
CA PRO A 410 -18.94 45.16 -3.66
C PRO A 410 -18.39 45.20 -2.22
N GLY A 411 -17.94 44.06 -1.71
CA GLY A 411 -17.16 44.03 -0.47
C GLY A 411 -17.00 42.63 0.11
N GLY A 412 -15.75 42.25 0.34
CA GLY A 412 -15.41 41.19 1.29
C GLY A 412 -15.12 39.84 0.66
N GLY A 413 -13.84 39.62 0.32
CA GLY A 413 -13.30 38.27 0.26
C GLY A 413 -13.48 37.60 1.62
N CYS A 414 -14.40 36.65 1.70
CA CYS A 414 -14.46 35.69 2.78
C CYS A 414 -14.12 34.34 2.17
N GLY A 415 -12.90 33.89 2.45
CA GLY A 415 -12.52 32.50 2.22
C GLY A 415 -13.59 31.60 2.84
N ALA A 416 -13.98 30.59 2.07
CA ALA A 416 -14.85 29.52 2.51
C ALA A 416 -14.16 28.72 3.63
N ARG A 417 -14.10 29.31 4.82
CA ARG A 417 -13.84 28.64 6.08
C ARG A 417 -15.18 28.05 6.51
N GLY A 418 -15.66 27.10 5.71
CA GLY A 418 -16.80 26.28 6.07
C GLY A 418 -16.46 25.53 7.34
N ALA A 419 -17.32 25.68 8.34
CA ALA A 419 -17.30 24.97 9.60
C ALA A 419 -17.52 23.46 9.38
N GLY A 420 -16.52 22.78 8.82
CA GLY A 420 -16.35 21.35 9.02
C GLY A 420 -15.77 21.19 10.42
N GLY A 421 -16.53 20.60 11.34
CA GLY A 421 -16.04 20.29 12.68
C GLY A 421 -14.70 19.56 12.62
N GLU A 422 -13.89 19.72 13.66
CA GLU A 422 -12.51 19.19 13.83
C GLU A 422 -12.31 17.69 13.49
N ALA A 423 -13.37 16.95 13.20
CA ALA A 423 -13.34 15.58 12.71
C ALA A 423 -13.13 15.46 11.17
N GLY A 424 -13.52 16.47 10.38
CA GLY A 424 -13.43 16.44 8.90
C GLY A 424 -12.04 16.76 8.35
N SER A 425 -11.18 17.40 9.14
CA SER A 425 -9.79 17.73 8.80
C SER A 425 -8.79 16.63 9.17
N ARG A 426 -9.24 15.55 9.81
CA ARG A 426 -8.36 14.47 10.33
C ARG A 426 -8.05 13.36 9.32
N TRP A 427 -8.70 13.34 8.17
CA TRP A 427 -8.60 12.23 7.22
C TRP A 427 -8.21 12.74 5.84
N LEU A 428 -6.94 13.12 5.70
CA LEU A 428 -6.34 13.29 4.38
C LEU A 428 -5.58 12.00 4.08
N LEU A 429 -6.27 10.96 3.58
CA LEU A 429 -5.52 9.97 2.80
C LEU A 429 -4.90 10.76 1.64
N LEU A 430 -3.62 10.54 1.40
CA LEU A 430 -2.83 11.31 0.46
C LEU A 430 -3.10 10.94 -1.01
N LEU A 431 -4.05 10.05 -1.26
CA LEU A 431 -4.49 9.67 -2.59
C LEU A 431 -5.39 10.73 -3.26
N GLN A 432 -5.02 12.01 -3.11
CA GLN A 432 -5.62 13.12 -3.85
C GLN A 432 -4.92 13.29 -5.22
N PRO A 433 -5.63 13.81 -6.24
CA PRO A 433 -5.12 14.02 -7.59
C PRO A 433 -3.73 14.67 -7.64
N HIS A 434 -3.58 15.82 -6.99
CA HIS A 434 -2.36 16.61 -7.05
C HIS A 434 -1.17 15.96 -6.32
N VAL A 435 -1.40 14.93 -5.50
CA VAL A 435 -0.35 14.18 -4.78
C VAL A 435 0.12 12.97 -5.59
N ILE A 436 -0.78 12.29 -6.31
CA ILE A 436 -0.42 11.10 -7.10
C ILE A 436 0.32 11.49 -8.39
N GLN A 437 -0.03 12.63 -9.00
CA GLN A 437 0.56 13.09 -10.26
C GLN A 437 2.11 13.16 -10.27
N PRO A 438 2.80 13.65 -9.22
CA PRO A 438 4.27 13.66 -9.17
C PRO A 438 4.92 12.28 -8.97
N HIS A 439 4.17 11.21 -8.67
CA HIS A 439 4.75 9.87 -8.45
C HIS A 439 4.87 9.07 -9.75
N SER A 440 6.08 9.01 -10.32
CA SER A 440 6.40 8.12 -11.45
C SER A 440 6.17 6.65 -11.12
N ASP A 441 6.42 6.26 -9.87
CA ASP A 441 6.35 4.86 -9.42
C ASP A 441 4.90 4.36 -9.31
N LEU A 442 3.95 5.29 -9.12
CA LEU A 442 2.51 5.02 -9.16
C LEU A 442 1.95 5.13 -10.59
N GLY A 443 2.83 5.22 -11.60
CA GLY A 443 2.46 5.38 -13.00
C GLY A 443 2.04 6.80 -13.38
N GLY A 444 2.14 7.77 -12.45
CA GLY A 444 1.79 9.18 -12.66
C GLY A 444 0.32 9.44 -13.05
N GLN A 445 -0.55 8.44 -12.87
CA GLN A 445 -1.93 8.47 -13.38
C GLN A 445 -2.92 8.32 -12.24
N LEU A 446 -3.79 9.32 -12.09
CA LEU A 446 -4.68 9.50 -10.95
C LEU A 446 -5.72 8.39 -10.83
N VAL A 447 -6.10 7.88 -12.00
CA VAL A 447 -7.13 6.87 -12.18
C VAL A 447 -6.78 5.57 -11.44
N PHE A 448 -5.51 5.23 -11.24
CA PHE A 448 -5.11 4.02 -10.51
C PHE A 448 -5.40 4.10 -9.01
N GLY A 449 -5.15 5.26 -8.39
CA GLY A 449 -5.46 5.48 -6.97
C GLY A 449 -6.96 5.39 -6.72
N TYR A 450 -7.74 6.04 -7.58
CA TYR A 450 -9.21 6.00 -7.53
C TYR A 450 -9.77 4.60 -7.76
N ALA A 451 -9.27 3.88 -8.76
CA ALA A 451 -9.67 2.50 -9.03
C ALA A 451 -9.42 1.61 -7.80
N SER A 452 -8.27 1.78 -7.15
CA SER A 452 -7.89 0.98 -5.98
C SER A 452 -8.76 1.29 -4.77
N MET A 453 -8.99 2.57 -4.46
CA MET A 453 -9.86 2.98 -3.35
C MET A 453 -11.30 2.51 -3.57
N MET A 454 -11.88 2.76 -4.75
CA MET A 454 -13.24 2.34 -5.05
C MET A 454 -13.36 0.82 -5.14
N GLY A 455 -12.40 0.14 -5.77
CA GLY A 455 -12.38 -1.31 -5.89
C GLY A 455 -12.28 -2.02 -4.54
N ALA A 456 -11.49 -1.48 -3.62
CA ALA A 456 -11.40 -1.98 -2.24
C ALA A 456 -12.75 -1.88 -1.51
N ALA A 457 -13.48 -0.78 -1.70
CA ALA A 457 -14.74 -0.53 -1.00
C ALA A 457 -15.97 -1.20 -1.65
N LEU A 458 -16.00 -1.35 -2.98
CA LEU A 458 -17.24 -1.65 -3.73
C LEU A 458 -17.25 -3.00 -4.44
N ASP A 459 -16.08 -3.54 -4.81
CA ASP A 459 -16.04 -4.73 -5.68
C ASP A 459 -16.55 -6.00 -4.96
N ALA A 460 -16.15 -6.21 -3.70
CA ALA A 460 -16.63 -7.34 -2.90
C ALA A 460 -18.15 -7.27 -2.63
N PRO A 461 -18.73 -6.16 -2.14
CA PRO A 461 -20.18 -6.04 -2.00
C PRO A 461 -20.93 -6.27 -3.32
N ALA A 462 -20.45 -5.69 -4.43
CA ALA A 462 -21.09 -5.84 -5.73
C ALA A 462 -21.10 -7.30 -6.21
N LYS A 463 -20.02 -8.06 -5.96
CA LYS A 463 -19.95 -9.50 -6.28
C LYS A 463 -20.94 -10.32 -5.49
N TRP A 464 -21.05 -10.07 -4.19
CA TRP A 464 -22.04 -10.72 -3.34
C TRP A 464 -23.47 -10.47 -3.85
N LEU A 465 -23.77 -9.24 -4.23
CA LEU A 465 -25.08 -8.88 -4.78
C LEU A 465 -25.34 -9.52 -6.15
N ARG A 466 -24.36 -9.51 -7.06
CA ARG A 466 -24.47 -10.17 -8.38
C ARG A 466 -24.65 -11.67 -8.26
N GLY A 467 -23.89 -12.34 -7.38
CA GLY A 467 -24.03 -13.78 -7.14
C GLY A 467 -25.41 -14.16 -6.59
N SER A 468 -26.09 -13.21 -5.94
CA SER A 468 -27.47 -13.38 -5.45
C SER A 468 -28.54 -13.15 -6.52
N GLN A 469 -28.20 -12.46 -7.61
CA GLN A 469 -29.09 -12.21 -8.75
C GLN A 469 -29.10 -13.45 -9.64
N GLN A 470 -30.14 -14.26 -9.51
CA GLN A 470 -30.30 -15.45 -10.34
C GLN A 470 -30.63 -15.08 -11.80
N PRO A 471 -30.10 -15.81 -12.79
CA PRO A 471 -30.62 -15.71 -14.15
C PRO A 471 -32.11 -16.07 -14.18
N PRO A 472 -32.91 -15.39 -15.03
CA PRO A 472 -34.35 -15.62 -15.13
C PRO A 472 -34.64 -17.08 -15.50
N GLY A 473 -35.26 -17.83 -14.58
CA GLY A 473 -35.62 -19.25 -14.75
C GLY A 473 -34.97 -20.23 -13.76
N GLY A 474 -34.04 -19.78 -12.91
CA GLY A 474 -33.43 -20.61 -11.85
C GLY A 474 -34.31 -20.72 -10.58
N THR A 475 -34.23 -21.85 -9.87
CA THR A 475 -34.87 -22.05 -8.56
C THR A 475 -34.21 -21.18 -7.49
N ARG A 476 -34.95 -20.21 -6.93
CA ARG A 476 -34.49 -19.23 -5.91
C ARG A 476 -33.55 -19.87 -4.89
N CYS A 477 -32.25 -19.53 -4.96
CA CYS A 477 -31.27 -20.09 -4.04
C CYS A 477 -31.51 -19.55 -2.62
N ALA A 478 -31.41 -20.40 -1.60
CA ALA A 478 -31.52 -20.02 -0.19
C ALA A 478 -30.46 -18.98 0.25
N ASP A 479 -29.45 -18.74 -0.60
CA ASP A 479 -28.27 -17.90 -0.31
C ASP A 479 -28.46 -16.40 -0.59
N THR A 480 -29.61 -15.94 -1.11
CA THR A 480 -29.81 -14.50 -1.42
C THR A 480 -29.78 -13.63 -0.16
N ALA A 481 -30.44 -14.06 0.93
CA ALA A 481 -30.46 -13.30 2.18
C ALA A 481 -29.07 -13.25 2.85
N ALA A 482 -28.33 -14.36 2.81
CA ALA A 482 -26.97 -14.44 3.32
C ALA A 482 -26.00 -13.56 2.52
N SER A 483 -26.12 -13.57 1.20
CA SER A 483 -25.33 -12.70 0.31
C SER A 483 -25.61 -11.22 0.54
N LEU A 484 -26.89 -10.84 0.70
CA LEU A 484 -27.27 -9.47 1.02
C LEU A 484 -26.74 -9.05 2.41
N ALA A 485 -26.83 -9.93 3.40
CA ALA A 485 -26.27 -9.66 4.73
C ALA A 485 -24.74 -9.51 4.69
N ALA A 486 -24.05 -10.34 3.92
CA ALA A 486 -22.60 -10.24 3.70
C ALA A 486 -22.22 -8.91 3.02
N ALA A 487 -22.93 -8.53 1.95
CA ALA A 487 -22.72 -7.24 1.29
C ALA A 487 -22.96 -6.06 2.23
N LYS A 488 -24.06 -6.08 2.99
CA LYS A 488 -24.39 -5.02 3.96
C LYS A 488 -23.36 -4.90 5.09
N ARG A 489 -22.71 -6.00 5.49
CA ARG A 489 -21.63 -5.95 6.48
C ARG A 489 -20.44 -5.13 5.99
N LEU A 490 -20.11 -5.20 4.70
CA LEU A 490 -18.94 -4.52 4.12
C LEU A 490 -19.18 -3.03 3.83
N LEU A 491 -20.44 -2.60 3.74
CA LEU A 491 -20.81 -1.26 3.30
C LEU A 491 -21.03 -0.31 4.48
N PRO A 492 -20.85 1.01 4.26
CA PRO A 492 -21.32 2.01 5.20
C PRO A 492 -22.84 1.87 5.44
N PRO A 493 -23.38 2.47 6.53
CA PRO A 493 -24.82 2.55 6.75
C PRO A 493 -25.53 3.10 5.49
N PRO A 494 -26.65 2.52 5.03
CA PRO A 494 -27.24 2.84 3.71
C PRO A 494 -27.51 4.33 3.48
N ARG A 495 -27.95 5.05 4.52
CA ARG A 495 -28.16 6.51 4.47
C ARG A 495 -26.86 7.28 4.23
N ARG A 496 -25.77 6.86 4.88
CA ARG A 496 -24.44 7.46 4.67
C ARG A 496 -23.93 7.14 3.27
N LEU A 497 -24.10 5.89 2.82
CA LEU A 497 -23.68 5.46 1.49
C LEU A 497 -24.37 6.25 0.38
N ALA A 498 -25.68 6.48 0.47
CA ALA A 498 -26.43 7.27 -0.50
C ALA A 498 -25.85 8.68 -0.67
N VAL A 499 -25.62 9.40 0.44
CA VAL A 499 -25.04 10.75 0.44
C VAL A 499 -23.64 10.79 -0.16
N LEU A 500 -22.82 9.77 0.15
CA LEU A 500 -21.46 9.68 -0.39
C LEU A 500 -21.45 9.37 -1.88
N ALA A 501 -22.35 8.50 -2.34
CA ALA A 501 -22.26 7.91 -3.66
C ALA A 501 -22.36 8.92 -4.82
N ALA A 502 -23.31 9.87 -4.74
CA ALA A 502 -23.45 10.90 -5.75
C ALA A 502 -22.21 11.79 -5.84
N SER A 503 -21.65 12.17 -4.69
CA SER A 503 -20.43 12.98 -4.62
C SER A 503 -19.20 12.22 -5.12
N CYS A 504 -19.02 10.96 -4.73
CA CYS A 504 -17.98 10.07 -5.27
C CYS A 504 -18.09 9.97 -6.79
N ALA A 505 -19.30 9.71 -7.31
CA ALA A 505 -19.54 9.56 -8.74
C ALA A 505 -19.20 10.85 -9.51
N ARG A 506 -19.52 12.02 -8.95
CA ARG A 506 -19.11 13.33 -9.49
C ARG A 506 -17.60 13.48 -9.57
N THR A 507 -16.89 13.30 -8.46
CA THR A 507 -15.42 13.40 -8.39
C THR A 507 -14.79 12.51 -9.44
N VAL A 508 -15.16 11.24 -9.41
CA VAL A 508 -14.54 10.19 -10.21
C VAL A 508 -14.85 10.39 -11.71
N CYS A 509 -16.08 10.77 -12.06
CA CYS A 509 -16.42 11.09 -13.45
C CYS A 509 -15.62 12.28 -13.97
N ALA A 510 -15.45 13.34 -13.16
CA ALA A 510 -14.67 14.51 -13.56
C ALA A 510 -13.21 14.16 -13.82
N GLU A 511 -12.61 13.32 -12.97
CA GLU A 511 -11.22 12.86 -13.11
C GLU A 511 -11.04 11.94 -14.33
N VAL A 512 -11.97 11.00 -14.57
CA VAL A 512 -11.94 10.14 -15.77
C VAL A 512 -12.03 11.00 -17.03
N GLU A 513 -12.92 11.99 -17.08
CA GLU A 513 -13.01 12.90 -18.23
C GLU A 513 -11.77 13.77 -18.41
N ALA A 514 -11.17 14.25 -17.31
CA ALA A 514 -9.94 15.04 -17.35
C ALA A 514 -8.77 14.23 -17.92
N GLU A 515 -8.58 13.01 -17.44
CA GLU A 515 -7.52 12.09 -17.89
C GLU A 515 -7.72 11.68 -19.35
N LEU A 516 -8.94 11.28 -19.74
CA LEU A 516 -9.23 10.95 -21.13
C LEU A 516 -8.99 12.14 -22.06
N ARG A 517 -9.41 13.35 -21.68
CA ARG A 517 -9.16 14.58 -22.46
C ARG A 517 -7.66 14.89 -22.58
N ALA A 518 -6.88 14.65 -21.52
CA ALA A 518 -5.43 14.81 -21.54
C ALA A 518 -4.77 13.81 -22.50
N LEU A 519 -5.28 12.57 -22.56
CA LEU A 519 -4.81 11.58 -23.55
C LEU A 519 -5.11 12.03 -24.99
N SER A 520 -6.32 12.50 -25.28
CA SER A 520 -6.69 12.94 -26.63
C SER A 520 -5.83 14.12 -27.07
N ALA A 521 -5.58 15.07 -26.15
CA ALA A 521 -4.70 16.21 -26.39
C ALA A 521 -3.24 15.79 -26.62
N GLY A 522 -2.73 14.84 -25.81
CA GLY A 522 -1.37 14.30 -25.97
C GLY A 522 -1.19 13.49 -27.26
N ALA A 523 -2.19 12.71 -27.66
CA ALA A 523 -2.19 11.94 -28.90
C ALA A 523 -2.08 12.83 -30.15
N ALA A 524 -2.65 14.04 -30.12
CA ALA A 524 -2.50 15.01 -31.20
C ALA A 524 -1.08 15.59 -31.29
N ALA A 525 -0.31 15.58 -30.20
CA ALA A 525 1.02 16.18 -30.11
C ALA A 525 2.18 15.18 -30.34
N SER A 526 1.97 13.88 -30.12
CA SER A 526 3.04 12.86 -30.21
C SER A 526 2.76 11.80 -31.27
N THR A 527 3.65 11.67 -32.26
CA THR A 527 3.58 10.64 -33.33
C THR A 527 4.24 9.31 -32.95
N GLY A 528 4.68 9.11 -31.71
CA GLY A 528 5.32 7.86 -31.31
C GLY A 528 5.38 7.64 -29.79
N ALA A 529 4.48 6.79 -29.28
CA ALA A 529 4.61 5.91 -28.09
C ALA A 529 3.22 5.42 -27.64
N GLY A 530 2.72 4.30 -28.19
CA GLY A 530 1.36 3.81 -27.95
C GLY A 530 1.09 3.13 -26.59
N GLY A 531 2.11 2.85 -25.78
CA GLY A 531 1.97 2.02 -24.57
C GLY A 531 1.32 2.71 -23.37
N GLY A 532 1.43 4.03 -23.25
CA GLY A 532 0.82 4.78 -22.12
C GLY A 532 -0.70 4.84 -22.22
N SER A 533 -1.22 5.06 -23.43
CA SER A 533 -2.65 5.25 -23.68
C SER A 533 -3.50 4.03 -23.31
N THR A 534 -3.02 2.81 -23.59
CA THR A 534 -3.77 1.58 -23.29
C THR A 534 -3.93 1.35 -21.79
N ARG A 535 -2.88 1.63 -21.00
CA ARG A 535 -2.93 1.55 -19.53
C ARG A 535 -3.94 2.52 -18.94
N VAL A 536 -3.94 3.76 -19.39
CA VAL A 536 -4.86 4.79 -18.88
C VAL A 536 -6.30 4.42 -19.22
N ARG A 537 -6.57 3.97 -20.45
CA ARG A 537 -7.91 3.50 -20.86
C ARG A 537 -8.39 2.32 -20.01
N HIS A 538 -7.50 1.37 -19.72
CA HIS A 538 -7.83 0.24 -18.85
C HIS A 538 -8.14 0.69 -17.42
N ALA A 539 -7.37 1.64 -16.88
CA ALA A 539 -7.64 2.25 -15.58
C ALA A 539 -8.99 2.97 -15.58
N CYS A 540 -9.28 3.79 -16.59
CA CYS A 540 -10.57 4.49 -16.71
C CYS A 540 -11.73 3.51 -16.79
N SER A 541 -11.58 2.43 -17.55
CA SER A 541 -12.58 1.36 -17.64
C SER A 541 -12.81 0.67 -16.30
N SER A 542 -11.74 0.43 -15.54
CA SER A 542 -11.82 -0.14 -14.18
C SER A 542 -12.56 0.78 -13.22
N VAL A 543 -12.30 2.09 -13.28
CA VAL A 543 -13.00 3.09 -12.47
C VAL A 543 -14.48 3.16 -12.83
N VAL A 544 -14.81 3.18 -14.11
CA VAL A 544 -16.21 3.14 -14.58
C VAL A 544 -16.91 1.86 -14.10
N GLU A 545 -16.22 0.72 -14.07
CA GLU A 545 -16.77 -0.50 -13.48
C GLU A 545 -17.16 -0.31 -12.02
N GLN A 546 -16.34 0.39 -11.24
CA GLN A 546 -16.64 0.66 -9.84
C GLN A 546 -17.81 1.64 -9.66
N LEU A 547 -18.03 2.57 -10.60
CA LEU A 547 -19.24 3.41 -10.61
C LEU A 547 -20.51 2.60 -10.89
N VAL A 548 -20.44 1.62 -11.80
CA VAL A 548 -21.54 0.69 -12.05
C VAL A 548 -21.79 -0.20 -10.82
N ASN A 549 -20.72 -0.68 -10.16
CA ASN A 549 -20.82 -1.40 -8.89
C ASN A 549 -21.54 -0.55 -7.83
N LEU A 550 -21.19 0.73 -7.71
CA LEU A 550 -21.81 1.66 -6.78
C LEU A 550 -23.32 1.82 -7.04
N ALA A 551 -23.71 2.02 -8.30
CA ALA A 551 -25.11 2.13 -8.70
C ALA A 551 -25.91 0.85 -8.35
N LEU A 552 -25.35 -0.33 -8.66
CA LEU A 552 -25.94 -1.62 -8.30
C LEU A 552 -26.13 -1.77 -6.78
N ILE A 553 -25.12 -1.37 -6.00
CA ILE A 553 -25.19 -1.43 -4.55
C ILE A 553 -26.29 -0.52 -4.01
N LEU A 554 -26.39 0.72 -4.51
CA LEU A 554 -27.44 1.64 -4.08
C LEU A 554 -28.83 1.11 -4.42
N ASP A 555 -29.04 0.62 -5.64
CA ASP A 555 -30.32 0.07 -6.08
C ASP A 555 -30.83 -1.07 -5.19
N THR A 556 -29.90 -1.88 -4.68
CA THR A 556 -30.21 -3.08 -3.87
C THR A 556 -30.23 -2.83 -2.37
N VAL A 557 -29.43 -1.90 -1.85
CA VAL A 557 -29.22 -1.70 -0.40
C VAL A 557 -29.89 -0.44 0.14
N ALA A 558 -30.06 0.58 -0.70
CA ALA A 558 -30.59 1.86 -0.26
C ALA A 558 -32.13 1.86 -0.19
N ALA A 559 -32.68 2.65 0.73
CA ALA A 559 -34.13 2.79 0.89
C ALA A 559 -34.71 3.63 -0.25
N ASP A 560 -36.02 3.56 -0.50
CA ASP A 560 -36.66 4.34 -1.58
C ASP A 560 -36.46 5.86 -1.43
N GLU A 561 -36.19 6.35 -0.21
CA GLU A 561 -35.85 7.74 0.09
C GLU A 561 -34.55 8.24 -0.59
N SER A 562 -33.65 7.34 -1.04
CA SER A 562 -32.40 7.70 -1.72
C SER A 562 -32.50 7.68 -3.25
N LEU A 563 -33.72 7.66 -3.81
CA LEU A 563 -33.92 7.67 -5.26
C LEU A 563 -33.19 8.85 -5.95
N PRO A 564 -33.21 10.10 -5.44
CA PRO A 564 -32.47 11.20 -6.07
C PRO A 564 -30.97 10.96 -6.16
N ASP A 565 -30.36 10.48 -5.07
CA ASP A 565 -28.92 10.18 -5.03
C ASP A 565 -28.58 9.02 -5.99
N LEU A 566 -29.45 8.02 -6.09
CA LEU A 566 -29.30 6.91 -7.04
C LEU A 566 -29.35 7.41 -8.49
N LEU A 567 -30.35 8.23 -8.85
CA LEU A 567 -30.47 8.81 -10.19
C LEU A 567 -29.25 9.65 -10.55
N GLU A 568 -28.79 10.51 -9.62
CA GLU A 568 -27.57 11.30 -9.81
C GLU A 568 -26.35 10.40 -10.01
N THR A 569 -26.14 9.41 -9.13
CA THR A 569 -25.03 8.45 -9.23
C THR A 569 -25.02 7.75 -10.58
N CYS A 570 -26.17 7.23 -11.04
CA CYS A 570 -26.27 6.57 -12.33
C CYS A 570 -26.00 7.52 -13.51
N GLY A 571 -26.46 8.76 -13.44
CA GLY A 571 -26.18 9.78 -14.45
C GLY A 571 -24.67 10.02 -14.63
N TRP A 572 -23.93 10.17 -13.53
CA TRP A 572 -22.48 10.32 -13.56
C TRP A 572 -21.76 9.05 -14.02
N ALA A 573 -22.23 7.87 -13.60
CA ALA A 573 -21.69 6.59 -14.07
C ALA A 573 -21.83 6.43 -15.59
N LEU A 574 -23.01 6.73 -16.15
CA LEU A 574 -23.27 6.69 -17.58
C LEU A 574 -22.42 7.72 -18.34
N ARG A 575 -22.26 8.94 -17.80
CA ARG A 575 -21.41 9.97 -18.38
C ARG A 575 -19.94 9.52 -18.47
N ALA A 576 -19.38 8.99 -17.39
CA ALA A 576 -18.02 8.44 -17.38
C ALA A 576 -17.88 7.27 -18.37
N GLN A 577 -18.89 6.40 -18.45
CA GLN A 577 -18.92 5.28 -19.38
C GLN A 577 -18.93 5.73 -20.85
N VAL A 578 -19.70 6.77 -21.18
CA VAL A 578 -19.74 7.37 -22.52
C VAL A 578 -18.39 7.99 -22.88
N ALA A 579 -17.78 8.73 -21.95
CA ALA A 579 -16.45 9.32 -22.15
C ALA A 579 -15.39 8.23 -22.45
N ALA A 580 -15.39 7.13 -21.67
CA ALA A 580 -14.47 6.02 -21.90
C ALA A 580 -14.70 5.30 -23.24
N MET A 581 -15.95 5.19 -23.70
CA MET A 581 -16.27 4.59 -25.00
C MET A 581 -15.87 5.48 -26.19
N ALA A 582 -15.98 6.80 -26.06
CA ALA A 582 -15.66 7.75 -27.13
C ALA A 582 -14.17 7.66 -27.56
N GLU A 583 -13.27 7.39 -26.61
CA GLU A 583 -11.83 7.25 -26.86
C GLU A 583 -11.42 5.87 -27.40
N GLY A 584 -12.34 4.90 -27.43
CA GLY A 584 -12.08 3.51 -27.84
C GLY A 584 -11.88 3.32 -29.35
N GLY A 585 -12.31 4.27 -30.18
CA GLY A 585 -12.31 4.13 -31.64
C GLY A 585 -13.32 3.08 -32.12
N SER A 586 -14.31 3.51 -32.89
CA SER A 586 -15.54 2.78 -33.27
C SER A 586 -15.39 1.50 -34.14
N GLY A 587 -14.26 0.78 -34.14
CA GLY A 587 -14.01 -0.25 -35.16
C GLY A 587 -13.36 -1.56 -34.74
N ALA A 588 -12.68 -1.65 -33.60
CA ALA A 588 -12.11 -2.92 -33.16
C ALA A 588 -13.15 -3.66 -32.32
N ALA A 589 -13.76 -4.70 -32.89
CA ALA A 589 -14.55 -5.65 -32.12
C ALA A 589 -13.74 -6.06 -30.89
N PHE A 590 -14.25 -5.72 -29.70
CA PHE A 590 -13.66 -6.16 -28.44
C PHE A 590 -13.53 -7.68 -28.55
N ARG A 591 -12.31 -8.21 -28.45
CA ARG A 591 -12.08 -9.65 -28.56
C ARG A 591 -12.71 -10.29 -27.32
N GLU A 592 -13.98 -10.66 -27.41
CA GLU A 592 -14.67 -11.51 -26.44
C GLU A 592 -13.84 -12.77 -26.29
N GLY A 593 -13.16 -12.94 -25.17
CA GLY A 593 -12.31 -14.12 -25.02
C GLY A 593 -11.68 -14.30 -23.65
N GLU A 594 -11.06 -13.29 -23.06
CA GLU A 594 -10.08 -13.61 -22.01
C GLU A 594 -10.53 -13.44 -20.55
N GLU A 595 -11.55 -12.66 -20.19
CA GLU A 595 -11.77 -12.38 -18.75
C GLU A 595 -13.23 -12.28 -18.27
N GLY A 596 -14.23 -12.67 -19.07
CA GLY A 596 -15.64 -12.63 -18.61
C GLY A 596 -16.15 -11.23 -18.23
N HIS A 597 -15.40 -10.17 -18.56
CA HIS A 597 -15.83 -8.79 -18.35
C HIS A 597 -16.93 -8.43 -19.34
N MET A 598 -18.09 -8.01 -18.82
CA MET A 598 -19.18 -7.50 -19.66
C MET A 598 -18.71 -6.32 -20.51
N SER A 599 -19.16 -6.27 -21.77
CA SER A 599 -18.86 -5.15 -22.66
C SER A 599 -19.33 -3.82 -22.03
N PRO A 600 -18.64 -2.70 -22.30
CA PRO A 600 -19.06 -1.36 -21.88
C PRO A 600 -20.54 -1.06 -22.16
N ALA A 601 -21.03 -1.47 -23.34
CA ALA A 601 -22.42 -1.31 -23.75
C ALA A 601 -23.38 -2.15 -22.89
N ALA A 602 -23.04 -3.40 -22.58
CA ALA A 602 -23.84 -4.24 -21.70
C ALA A 602 -23.93 -3.67 -20.28
N ARG A 603 -22.85 -3.06 -19.77
CA ARG A 603 -22.83 -2.37 -18.47
C ARG A 603 -23.72 -1.14 -18.46
N ALA A 604 -23.64 -0.31 -19.50
CA ALA A 604 -24.53 0.85 -19.65
C ALA A 604 -25.99 0.41 -19.71
N ALA A 605 -26.31 -0.64 -20.48
CA ALA A 605 -27.64 -1.21 -20.56
C ALA A 605 -28.14 -1.72 -19.20
N GLN A 606 -27.26 -2.33 -18.40
CA GLN A 606 -27.61 -2.77 -17.04
C GLN A 606 -28.03 -1.59 -16.15
N VAL A 607 -27.26 -0.49 -16.15
CA VAL A 607 -27.59 0.72 -15.39
C VAL A 607 -28.90 1.33 -15.88
N VAL A 608 -29.10 1.46 -17.19
CA VAL A 608 -30.33 1.99 -17.78
C VAL A 608 -31.55 1.12 -17.44
N THR A 609 -31.41 -0.20 -17.46
CA THR A 609 -32.50 -1.12 -17.13
C THR A 609 -32.88 -1.01 -15.66
N ALA A 610 -31.89 -0.94 -14.75
CA ALA A 610 -32.13 -0.73 -13.32
C ALA A 610 -32.86 0.61 -13.07
N LEU A 611 -32.42 1.68 -13.73
CA LEU A 611 -33.08 2.98 -13.66
C LEU A 611 -34.53 2.95 -14.18
N ALA A 612 -34.77 2.31 -15.33
CA ALA A 612 -36.10 2.23 -15.93
C ALA A 612 -37.10 1.51 -15.02
N PHE A 613 -36.66 0.48 -14.30
CA PHE A 613 -37.50 -0.24 -13.34
C PHE A 613 -37.87 0.62 -12.12
N LYS A 614 -36.96 1.46 -11.62
CA LYS A 614 -37.21 2.34 -10.46
C LYS A 614 -38.07 3.57 -10.75
N LEU A 615 -38.20 3.95 -12.02
CA LEU A 615 -39.01 5.10 -12.46
C LEU A 615 -40.46 4.71 -12.81
N GLN A 616 -40.78 3.41 -12.83
CA GLN A 616 -42.12 2.86 -13.02
C GLN A 616 -42.79 2.65 -11.67
#